data_AF-A0A934EJ15-F1
#
_entry.id   AF-A0A934EJ15-F1
#
_cell.length_a   1.000
_cell.length_b   1.000
_cell.length_c   1.000
_cell.angle_alpha   90.00
_cell.angle_beta   90.00
_cell.angle_gamma   90.00
#
_symmetry.space_group_name_H-M   'P 1'
#
loop_
_entity.id
_entity.type
_entity.pdbx_description
1 polymer ?
#
loop_
_entity_poly.entity_id
_entity_poly.type
_entity_poly.pdbx_seq_one_letter_code
_entity_poly.pdbx_strand_id
1 'polypeptide(L)'
;MAVRQNCWEFNKCGREVGGKRSGETGVCPSAVAASCSGLYHGKNGGRMCWAIAGTFAAGKIRGSFAREFSCLNCDFLKSVCKEEDICNFKQLTPYRIYNDSSRMFGRRRFMRLDAYLDMTINPGKHVSSYGIIGVSINFCREGFSFISENFEPTPPGPIEFRMQLPRTDKCTRASGDVAWKTKVRDRCFAGVKITYLDDQDKREILDYSYDRWIEGVRFH
;
A
#
# COMPACT_ATOMS: atom_id res chain seq x y z
N MET A 1 15.37 -20.20 -21.70
CA MET A 1 14.85 -19.14 -20.81
C MET A 1 15.08 -19.59 -19.38
N ALA A 2 15.68 -18.75 -18.53
CA ALA A 2 15.98 -19.13 -17.14
C ALA A 2 14.68 -19.21 -16.33
N VAL A 3 14.47 -20.32 -15.61
CA VAL A 3 13.33 -20.49 -14.70
C VAL A 3 13.52 -19.57 -13.49
N ARG A 4 12.58 -18.66 -13.24
CA ARG A 4 12.61 -17.71 -12.12
C ARG A 4 11.87 -18.30 -10.91
N GLN A 5 12.44 -18.13 -9.72
CA GLN A 5 11.87 -18.68 -8.49
C GLN A 5 10.73 -17.80 -7.96
N ASN A 6 9.71 -18.44 -7.39
CA ASN A 6 8.63 -17.81 -6.63
C ASN A 6 9.00 -17.66 -5.15
N CYS A 7 8.24 -16.82 -4.42
CA CYS A 7 8.50 -16.51 -3.01
C CYS A 7 8.58 -17.78 -2.13
N TRP A 8 7.69 -18.75 -2.36
CA TRP A 8 7.67 -19.99 -1.59
C TRP A 8 8.85 -20.91 -1.89
N GLU A 9 9.38 -20.90 -3.12
CA GLU A 9 10.58 -21.65 -3.51
C GLU A 9 11.84 -21.01 -2.89
N PHE A 10 11.92 -19.67 -2.93
CA PHE A 10 13.04 -18.92 -2.36
C PHE A 10 13.10 -19.05 -0.83
N ASN A 11 11.98 -18.79 -0.15
CA ASN A 11 11.92 -18.84 1.31
C ASN A 11 11.72 -20.27 1.85
N LYS A 12 11.51 -21.26 0.97
CA LYS A 12 11.25 -22.67 1.32
C LYS A 12 10.14 -22.81 2.37
N CYS A 13 9.08 -22.02 2.24
CA CYS A 13 8.05 -21.94 3.27
C CYS A 13 7.07 -23.12 3.26
N GLY A 14 7.02 -23.90 2.17
CA GLY A 14 6.19 -25.11 2.05
C GLY A 14 4.69 -24.87 1.95
N ARG A 15 4.27 -23.64 1.62
CA ARG A 15 2.85 -23.24 1.51
C ARG A 15 2.37 -23.10 0.06
N GLU A 16 3.15 -23.57 -0.90
CA GLU A 16 2.70 -23.79 -2.27
C GLU A 16 1.54 -24.80 -2.33
N VAL A 17 0.86 -24.86 -3.48
CA VAL A 17 -0.19 -25.87 -3.71
C VAL A 17 0.44 -27.27 -3.60
N GLY A 18 -0.05 -28.08 -2.64
CA GLY A 18 0.52 -29.40 -2.34
C GLY A 18 1.81 -29.37 -1.51
N GLY A 19 2.23 -28.21 -1.02
CA GLY A 19 3.42 -28.06 -0.18
C GLY A 19 3.25 -28.66 1.22
N LYS A 20 4.36 -29.02 1.87
CA LYS A 20 4.36 -29.73 3.17
C LYS A 20 3.57 -29.04 4.29
N ARG A 21 3.49 -27.70 4.26
CA ARG A 21 2.81 -26.88 5.27
C ARG A 21 1.45 -26.36 4.81
N SER A 22 1.03 -26.69 3.58
CA SER A 22 -0.26 -26.26 3.04
C SER A 22 -1.46 -26.88 3.77
N GLY A 23 -1.33 -28.12 4.27
CA GLY A 23 -2.36 -28.77 5.09
C GLY A 23 -2.49 -28.21 6.50
N GLU A 24 -1.38 -27.73 7.09
CA GLU A 24 -1.35 -27.22 8.48
C GLU A 24 -1.66 -25.72 8.57
N THR A 25 -1.09 -24.92 7.66
CA THR A 25 -1.13 -23.44 7.71
C THR A 25 -1.88 -22.82 6.53
N GLY A 26 -2.56 -23.65 5.74
CA GLY A 26 -3.23 -23.27 4.52
C GLY A 26 -2.26 -22.95 3.37
N VAL A 27 -2.77 -23.04 2.14
CA VAL A 27 -2.06 -22.63 0.93
C VAL A 27 -1.82 -21.11 0.96
N CYS A 28 -0.63 -20.68 0.55
CA CYS A 28 -0.27 -19.27 0.46
C CYS A 28 -1.18 -18.55 -0.56
N PRO A 29 -1.77 -17.39 -0.22
CA PRO A 29 -2.58 -16.62 -1.17
C PRO A 29 -1.84 -16.29 -2.48
N SER A 30 -0.54 -16.02 -2.42
CA SER A 30 0.26 -15.79 -3.63
C SER A 30 0.38 -17.02 -4.53
N ALA A 31 0.30 -18.23 -3.96
CA ALA A 31 0.39 -19.49 -4.71
C ALA A 31 -0.91 -19.83 -5.46
N VAL A 32 -2.03 -19.19 -5.13
CA VAL A 32 -3.34 -19.41 -5.77
C VAL A 32 -3.88 -18.18 -6.51
N ALA A 33 -3.18 -17.05 -6.46
CA ALA A 33 -3.51 -15.83 -7.19
C ALA A 33 -3.26 -15.98 -8.70
N ALA A 34 -4.07 -16.79 -9.38
CA ALA A 34 -3.92 -17.13 -10.79
C ALA A 34 -4.02 -15.91 -11.72
N SER A 35 -4.79 -14.88 -11.33
CA SER A 35 -4.88 -13.60 -12.05
C SER A 35 -3.56 -12.83 -12.11
N CYS A 36 -2.58 -13.20 -11.29
CA CYS A 36 -1.24 -12.61 -11.30
C CYS A 36 -0.21 -13.46 -12.05
N SER A 37 -0.58 -14.62 -12.58
CA SER A 37 0.36 -15.53 -13.23
C SER A 37 1.03 -14.89 -14.44
N GLY A 38 2.34 -15.17 -14.60
CA GLY A 38 3.19 -14.58 -15.63
C GLY A 38 3.75 -13.20 -15.28
N LEU A 39 3.21 -12.52 -14.26
CA LEU A 39 3.75 -11.24 -13.82
C LEU A 39 5.12 -11.42 -13.20
N TYR A 40 6.06 -10.58 -13.63
CA TYR A 40 7.47 -10.72 -13.32
C TYR A 40 7.95 -12.15 -13.58
N HIS A 41 7.54 -12.80 -14.66
CA HIS A 41 7.93 -14.17 -14.99
C HIS A 41 7.67 -15.22 -13.86
N GLY A 42 6.72 -14.93 -12.96
CA GLY A 42 6.34 -15.79 -11.85
C GLY A 42 5.14 -16.68 -12.14
N LYS A 43 4.96 -17.73 -11.34
CA LYS A 43 3.73 -18.53 -11.35
C LYS A 43 2.72 -17.91 -10.39
N ASN A 44 1.48 -17.71 -10.83
CA ASN A 44 0.45 -17.03 -10.04
C ASN A 44 1.00 -15.72 -9.44
N GLY A 45 0.78 -15.44 -8.16
CA GLY A 45 1.32 -14.27 -7.46
C GLY A 45 2.74 -14.45 -6.90
N GLY A 46 3.45 -15.51 -7.26
CA GLY A 46 4.67 -15.95 -6.57
C GLY A 46 5.81 -14.95 -6.57
N ARG A 47 5.95 -14.16 -7.63
CA ARG A 47 6.96 -13.08 -7.74
C ARG A 47 6.41 -11.69 -7.45
N MET A 48 5.25 -11.60 -6.78
CA MET A 48 4.67 -10.34 -6.30
C MET A 48 3.97 -10.48 -4.95
N CYS A 49 4.44 -11.42 -4.12
CA CYS A 49 3.77 -11.75 -2.86
C CYS A 49 3.54 -10.53 -1.95
N TRP A 50 4.43 -9.52 -1.98
CA TRP A 50 4.31 -8.27 -1.22
C TRP A 50 3.07 -7.44 -1.56
N ALA A 51 2.41 -7.72 -2.69
CA ALA A 51 1.20 -7.03 -3.16
C ALA A 51 -0.08 -7.83 -2.92
N ILE A 52 0.01 -9.02 -2.30
CA ILE A 52 -1.12 -9.94 -2.12
C ILE A 52 -1.44 -10.02 -0.63
N ALA A 53 -2.68 -9.69 -0.27
CA ALA A 53 -3.15 -9.74 1.12
C ALA A 53 -3.03 -11.17 1.70
N GLY A 54 -2.76 -11.28 3.00
CA GLY A 54 -2.64 -12.56 3.69
C GLY A 54 -1.35 -13.34 3.39
N THR A 55 -0.38 -12.77 2.68
CA THR A 55 0.95 -13.36 2.57
C THR A 55 1.75 -13.11 3.85
N PHE A 56 2.33 -14.17 4.39
CA PHE A 56 2.93 -14.19 5.72
C PHE A 56 4.38 -13.69 5.66
N ALA A 57 4.68 -12.58 6.33
CA ALA A 57 6.04 -12.21 6.68
C ALA A 57 6.28 -12.59 8.15
N ALA A 58 7.31 -13.38 8.42
CA ALA A 58 7.91 -13.56 9.75
C ALA A 58 6.96 -13.81 10.96
N GLY A 59 6.04 -14.77 10.88
CA GLY A 59 5.42 -15.30 12.11
C GLY A 59 4.06 -14.73 12.50
N LYS A 60 3.57 -13.63 11.92
CA LYS A 60 2.30 -13.01 12.34
C LYS A 60 1.39 -12.64 11.17
N ILE A 61 0.15 -13.15 11.18
CA ILE A 61 -0.93 -12.66 10.31
C ILE A 61 -1.38 -11.31 10.86
N ARG A 62 -1.28 -10.24 10.07
CA ARG A 62 -1.93 -8.95 10.38
C ARG A 62 -2.55 -8.35 9.11
N GLY A 63 -3.86 -8.10 9.18
CA GLY A 63 -4.62 -7.18 8.32
C GLY A 63 -4.89 -7.62 6.86
N SER A 64 -6.01 -7.13 6.33
CA SER A 64 -6.47 -7.29 4.94
C SER A 64 -5.69 -6.49 3.90
N PHE A 65 -4.71 -5.67 4.32
CA PHE A 65 -3.88 -4.86 3.45
C PHE A 65 -2.41 -5.27 3.56
N ALA A 66 -1.85 -5.78 2.46
CA ALA A 66 -0.43 -6.12 2.38
C ALA A 66 0.43 -4.87 2.30
N ARG A 67 1.03 -4.48 3.42
CA ARG A 67 2.43 -4.05 3.55
C ARG A 67 2.79 -3.90 5.02
N GLU A 68 3.51 -4.88 5.54
CA GLU A 68 4.35 -4.69 6.72
C GLU A 68 5.71 -4.15 6.23
N PHE A 69 6.36 -3.27 7.02
CA PHE A 69 7.71 -2.75 6.75
C PHE A 69 8.73 -3.87 6.45
N SER A 70 8.46 -5.10 6.93
CA SER A 70 9.25 -6.30 6.72
C SER A 70 9.48 -6.65 5.24
N CYS A 71 8.55 -6.33 4.34
CA CYS A 71 8.70 -6.66 2.91
C CYS A 71 9.81 -5.85 2.22
N LEU A 72 10.14 -4.64 2.69
CA LEU A 72 11.22 -3.83 2.10
C LEU A 72 12.62 -4.41 2.38
N ASN A 73 12.75 -5.15 3.48
CA ASN A 73 13.98 -5.87 3.83
C ASN A 73 14.00 -7.33 3.33
N CYS A 74 12.93 -7.79 2.69
CA CYS A 74 12.83 -9.15 2.18
C CYS A 74 13.83 -9.42 1.06
N ASP A 75 14.70 -10.41 1.26
CA ASP A 75 15.72 -10.79 0.29
C ASP A 75 15.14 -11.30 -1.02
N PHE A 76 13.95 -11.93 -0.97
CA PHE A 76 13.23 -12.34 -2.17
C PHE A 76 12.77 -11.13 -3.00
N LEU A 77 12.17 -10.11 -2.38
CA LEU A 77 11.80 -8.89 -3.11
C LEU A 77 13.02 -8.24 -3.76
N LYS A 78 14.14 -8.15 -3.02
CA LYS A 78 15.40 -7.61 -3.54
C LYS A 78 15.92 -8.42 -4.73
N SER A 79 15.81 -9.75 -4.69
CA SER A 79 16.20 -10.61 -5.81
C SER A 79 15.29 -10.36 -7.02
N VAL A 80 13.98 -10.32 -6.82
CA VAL A 80 13.01 -10.03 -7.90
C VAL A 80 13.30 -8.69 -8.55
N CYS A 81 13.57 -7.65 -7.76
CA CYS A 81 13.97 -6.34 -8.28
C CYS A 81 15.22 -6.41 -9.16
N LYS A 82 16.24 -7.18 -8.77
CA LYS A 82 17.47 -7.36 -9.57
C LYS A 82 17.22 -8.13 -10.85
N GLU A 83 16.45 -9.19 -10.74
CA GLU A 83 16.20 -10.14 -11.81
C GLU A 83 15.36 -9.58 -12.96
N GLU A 84 14.41 -8.71 -12.61
CA GLU A 84 13.47 -8.08 -13.53
C GLU A 84 13.92 -6.69 -14.00
N ASP A 85 15.15 -6.29 -13.64
CA ASP A 85 15.67 -4.93 -13.81
C ASP A 85 14.75 -3.84 -13.25
N ILE A 86 14.12 -4.17 -12.12
CA ILE A 86 13.30 -3.23 -11.35
C ILE A 86 14.13 -2.60 -10.22
N CYS A 87 15.46 -2.72 -10.30
CA CYS A 87 16.44 -1.98 -9.50
C CYS A 87 16.17 -0.48 -9.52
N ASN A 88 15.62 0.03 -10.62
CA ASN A 88 14.90 1.29 -10.64
C ASN A 88 13.45 1.03 -10.20
N PHE A 89 13.16 1.02 -8.88
CA PHE A 89 11.82 0.62 -8.41
C PHE A 89 10.62 1.55 -8.72
N LYS A 90 10.67 2.21 -9.88
CA LYS A 90 9.61 2.99 -10.52
C LYS A 90 8.40 2.14 -10.96
N GLN A 91 8.55 0.83 -11.12
CA GLN A 91 7.51 -0.02 -11.74
C GLN A 91 6.80 -1.03 -10.80
N LEU A 92 7.32 -1.31 -9.60
CA LEU A 92 6.74 -2.36 -8.73
C LEU A 92 5.51 -1.95 -7.93
N THR A 93 5.09 -0.71 -8.06
CA THR A 93 3.87 -0.20 -7.44
C THR A 93 3.32 0.93 -8.29
N PRO A 94 2.00 1.13 -8.32
CA PRO A 94 1.40 2.44 -8.64
C PRO A 94 1.95 3.59 -7.78
N TYR A 95 2.76 3.26 -6.76
CA TYR A 95 3.20 4.11 -5.67
C TYR A 95 4.55 4.82 -5.89
N ARG A 96 5.43 4.37 -6.81
CA ARG A 96 6.67 5.13 -7.11
C ARG A 96 6.56 6.15 -8.25
N ILE A 97 5.35 6.37 -8.79
CA ILE A 97 4.99 7.68 -9.37
C ILE A 97 5.18 8.79 -8.30
N TYR A 98 5.16 8.43 -7.00
CA TYR A 98 5.27 9.38 -5.90
C TYR A 98 6.66 9.53 -5.26
N ASN A 99 7.53 8.52 -5.17
CA ASN A 99 8.80 8.65 -4.44
C ASN A 99 10.04 8.47 -5.33
N ASP A 100 10.19 9.38 -6.30
CA ASP A 100 11.47 9.66 -6.93
C ASP A 100 12.20 10.70 -6.08
N SER A 101 13.28 10.32 -5.40
CA SER A 101 14.14 11.24 -4.64
C SER A 101 14.90 12.20 -5.56
N SER A 102 14.96 11.94 -6.87
CA SER A 102 15.37 12.98 -7.85
C SER A 102 14.31 14.08 -8.04
N ARG A 103 13.12 13.96 -7.41
CA ARG A 103 12.10 15.01 -7.28
C ARG A 103 12.03 15.63 -5.88
N MET A 104 12.90 15.25 -4.93
CA MET A 104 12.99 15.96 -3.63
C MET A 104 13.40 17.43 -3.81
N PHE A 105 14.06 17.75 -4.92
CA PHE A 105 14.30 19.11 -5.37
C PHE A 105 13.77 19.25 -6.80
N GLY A 106 12.53 19.75 -6.97
CA GLY A 106 12.09 20.17 -8.30
C GLY A 106 10.59 20.41 -8.51
N ARG A 107 9.67 19.75 -7.79
CA ARG A 107 8.21 19.96 -7.98
C ARG A 107 7.31 19.90 -6.75
N ARG A 108 7.78 19.42 -5.60
CA ARG A 108 6.93 19.24 -4.40
C ARG A 108 7.50 20.00 -3.22
N ARG A 109 6.65 20.78 -2.55
CA ARG A 109 7.01 21.62 -1.40
C ARG A 109 7.22 20.83 -0.11
N PHE A 110 6.55 19.69 0.04
CA PHE A 110 6.58 18.89 1.27
C PHE A 110 6.94 17.44 1.01
N MET A 111 7.80 16.89 1.87
CA MET A 111 8.07 15.46 1.96
C MET A 111 6.78 14.71 2.32
N ARG A 112 6.55 13.58 1.65
CA ARG A 112 5.44 12.66 1.94
C ARG A 112 6.01 11.45 2.66
N LEU A 113 5.46 11.16 3.83
CA LEU A 113 5.85 10.03 4.66
C LEU A 113 4.79 8.94 4.53
N ASP A 114 5.21 7.68 4.64
CA ASP A 114 4.27 6.56 4.60
C ASP A 114 3.39 6.58 5.85
N ALA A 115 2.07 6.53 5.64
CA ALA A 115 1.06 6.62 6.68
C ALA A 115 -0.12 5.76 6.25
N TYR A 116 -0.31 4.62 6.93
CA TYR A 116 -1.36 3.66 6.61
C TYR A 116 -2.49 3.79 7.62
N LEU A 117 -3.44 4.68 7.31
CA LEU A 117 -4.59 4.97 8.14
C LEU A 117 -5.83 4.43 7.44
N ASP A 118 -6.59 3.61 8.17
CA ASP A 118 -7.90 3.16 7.71
C ASP A 118 -8.83 4.37 7.61
N MET A 119 -9.59 4.45 6.52
CA MET A 119 -10.49 5.56 6.29
C MET A 119 -11.81 5.14 5.66
N THR A 120 -12.83 5.95 5.95
CA THR A 120 -14.11 5.94 5.25
C THR A 120 -14.23 7.22 4.41
N ILE A 121 -14.54 7.06 3.13
CA ILE A 121 -14.64 8.13 2.14
C ILE A 121 -16.12 8.36 1.85
N ASN A 122 -16.58 9.60 2.00
CA ASN A 122 -17.94 9.99 1.66
C ASN A 122 -17.92 10.89 0.42
N PRO A 123 -18.20 10.36 -0.78
CA PRO A 123 -18.11 11.11 -2.02
C PRO A 123 -19.21 12.15 -2.20
N GLY A 124 -20.19 12.29 -1.28
CA GLY A 124 -21.18 13.35 -1.36
C GLY A 124 -22.24 13.11 -2.46
N LYS A 125 -23.41 12.65 -2.00
CA LYS A 125 -24.65 12.34 -2.75
C LYS A 125 -24.61 11.05 -3.57
N HIS A 126 -25.46 10.10 -3.14
CA HIS A 126 -25.90 8.89 -3.86
C HIS A 126 -25.02 7.64 -3.93
N VAL A 127 -24.26 7.28 -2.88
CA VAL A 127 -23.75 5.91 -2.77
C VAL A 127 -23.85 5.43 -1.32
N SER A 128 -24.95 4.70 -1.06
CA SER A 128 -25.26 3.85 0.11
C SER A 128 -25.03 4.44 1.52
N SER A 129 -25.73 3.91 2.52
CA SER A 129 -25.58 4.27 3.93
C SER A 129 -24.21 3.90 4.54
N TYR A 130 -23.30 3.32 3.74
CA TYR A 130 -21.99 2.84 4.16
C TYR A 130 -20.94 3.47 3.25
N GLY A 131 -20.15 4.40 3.78
CA GLY A 131 -19.11 5.08 3.00
C GLY A 131 -18.08 4.11 2.42
N ILE A 132 -17.31 4.57 1.44
CA ILE A 132 -16.31 3.75 0.73
C ILE A 132 -15.11 3.52 1.65
N ILE A 133 -14.70 2.27 1.84
CA ILE A 133 -13.53 1.95 2.65
C ILE A 133 -12.26 2.18 1.82
N GLY A 134 -11.30 2.84 2.44
CA GLY A 134 -9.97 3.05 1.86
C GLY A 134 -8.88 3.03 2.92
N VAL A 135 -7.64 3.08 2.45
CA VAL A 135 -6.45 3.15 3.31
C VAL A 135 -5.52 4.21 2.74
N SER A 136 -5.04 5.12 3.59
CA SER A 136 -4.01 6.07 3.18
C SER A 136 -2.72 5.32 2.93
N ILE A 137 -1.88 5.85 2.06
CA ILE A 137 -0.59 5.24 1.77
C ILE A 137 0.54 6.17 2.20
N ASN A 138 0.39 7.48 1.93
CA ASN A 138 1.28 8.52 2.43
C ASN A 138 0.49 9.70 2.93
N PHE A 139 1.16 10.51 3.72
CA PHE A 139 0.67 11.75 4.27
C PHE A 139 1.76 12.84 4.21
N CYS A 140 1.34 14.09 3.96
CA CYS A 140 2.14 15.30 4.18
C CYS A 140 1.24 16.44 4.67
N ARG A 141 1.84 17.61 4.94
CA ARG A 141 1.13 18.79 5.46
C ARG A 141 -0.02 19.28 4.60
N GLU A 142 0.05 19.07 3.28
CA GLU A 142 -0.92 19.59 2.30
C GLU A 142 -1.75 18.50 1.61
N GLY A 143 -1.49 17.23 1.88
CA GLY A 143 -2.13 16.17 1.10
C GLY A 143 -1.76 14.76 1.53
N PHE A 144 -2.53 13.81 1.04
CA PHE A 144 -2.29 12.38 1.22
C PHE A 144 -2.64 11.64 -0.08
N SER A 145 -2.28 10.37 -0.14
CA SER A 145 -2.76 9.45 -1.19
C SER A 145 -3.47 8.28 -0.53
N PHE A 146 -4.45 7.70 -1.21
CA PHE A 146 -5.19 6.55 -0.71
C PHE A 146 -5.49 5.51 -1.80
N ILE A 147 -5.80 4.30 -1.36
CA ILE A 147 -6.36 3.22 -2.19
C ILE A 147 -7.76 2.92 -1.66
N SER A 148 -8.69 2.65 -2.57
CA SER A 148 -10.05 2.22 -2.21
C SER A 148 -10.61 1.29 -3.28
N GLU A 149 -11.59 0.48 -2.88
CA GLU A 149 -12.41 -0.30 -3.79
C GLU A 149 -13.56 0.56 -4.31
N ASN A 150 -13.85 0.48 -5.62
CA ASN A 150 -15.03 1.11 -6.23
C ASN A 150 -15.17 2.64 -6.02
N PHE A 151 -14.06 3.36 -5.87
CA PHE A 151 -14.10 4.82 -5.81
C PHE A 151 -14.10 5.45 -7.20
N GLU A 152 -15.26 6.01 -7.55
CA GLU A 152 -15.43 6.87 -8.72
C GLU A 152 -15.81 8.27 -8.25
N PRO A 153 -14.87 9.23 -8.23
CA PRO A 153 -15.22 10.58 -7.83
C PRO A 153 -15.97 11.25 -8.98
N THR A 154 -17.19 11.70 -8.66
CA THR A 154 -18.10 12.42 -9.54
C THR A 154 -18.59 13.80 -9.03
N PRO A 155 -18.22 14.36 -7.86
CA PRO A 155 -18.70 15.71 -7.55
C PRO A 155 -17.69 16.80 -7.91
N PRO A 156 -18.16 17.97 -8.34
CA PRO A 156 -17.41 19.20 -8.16
C PRO A 156 -17.37 19.54 -6.66
N GLY A 157 -16.20 19.46 -6.03
CA GLY A 157 -15.98 19.92 -4.65
C GLY A 157 -15.17 18.97 -3.76
N PRO A 158 -14.89 19.38 -2.52
CA PRO A 158 -14.08 18.60 -1.58
C PRO A 158 -14.83 17.36 -1.10
N ILE A 159 -14.11 16.24 -1.06
CA ILE A 159 -14.59 14.96 -0.53
C ILE A 159 -14.32 14.92 0.96
N GLU A 160 -15.23 14.33 1.73
CA GLU A 160 -15.02 14.07 3.16
C GLU A 160 -14.40 12.70 3.41
N PHE A 161 -13.46 12.68 4.33
CA PHE A 161 -12.74 11.50 4.79
C PHE A 161 -12.84 11.41 6.31
N ARG A 162 -13.15 10.22 6.83
CA ARG A 162 -12.95 9.89 8.25
C ARG A 162 -11.77 8.96 8.36
N MET A 163 -10.73 9.36 9.07
CA MET A 163 -9.48 8.60 9.21
C MET A 163 -9.32 8.16 10.66
N GLN A 164 -8.96 6.90 10.88
CA GLN A 164 -8.56 6.44 12.21
C GLN A 164 -7.16 6.96 12.54
N LEU A 165 -7.00 7.55 13.72
CA LEU A 165 -5.70 8.02 14.18
C LEU A 165 -4.80 6.83 14.55
N PRO A 166 -3.48 6.95 14.33
CA PRO A 166 -2.58 5.81 14.45
C PRO A 166 -2.26 5.40 15.90
N ARG A 167 -2.40 6.31 16.87
CA ARG A 167 -2.07 6.06 18.29
C ARG A 167 -3.29 5.93 19.19
N THR A 168 -4.49 6.17 18.65
CA THR A 168 -5.74 6.18 19.42
C THR A 168 -6.87 5.56 18.61
N ASP A 169 -7.92 5.08 19.27
CA ASP A 169 -9.14 4.62 18.57
C ASP A 169 -10.05 5.77 18.10
N LYS A 170 -9.52 7.01 18.10
CA LYS A 170 -10.27 8.18 17.64
C LYS A 170 -10.25 8.26 16.12
N CYS A 171 -11.35 8.77 15.57
CA CYS A 171 -11.43 9.13 14.16
C CYS A 171 -11.37 10.65 14.00
N THR A 172 -10.55 11.11 13.08
CA THR A 172 -10.50 12.52 12.66
C THR A 172 -11.23 12.71 11.32
N ARG A 173 -11.79 13.90 11.11
CA ARG A 173 -12.40 14.29 9.84
C ARG A 173 -11.40 15.12 9.04
N ALA A 174 -11.16 14.69 7.81
CA ALA A 174 -10.46 15.48 6.80
C ALA A 174 -11.39 15.78 5.62
N SER A 175 -11.15 16.89 4.94
CA SER A 175 -11.78 17.21 3.66
C SER A 175 -10.69 17.59 2.65
N GLY A 176 -10.93 17.30 1.38
CA GLY A 176 -9.96 17.68 0.35
C GLY A 176 -10.39 17.41 -1.07
N ASP A 177 -9.73 18.09 -2.00
CA ASP A 177 -9.96 17.95 -3.43
C ASP A 177 -9.13 16.82 -4.00
N VAL A 178 -9.73 16.02 -4.88
CA VAL A 178 -9.01 14.98 -5.61
C VAL A 178 -8.10 15.64 -6.65
N ALA A 179 -6.79 15.63 -6.38
CA ALA A 179 -5.78 16.22 -7.26
C ALA A 179 -5.46 15.33 -8.47
N TRP A 180 -5.59 14.02 -8.32
CA TRP A 180 -5.42 13.03 -9.38
C TRP A 180 -6.04 11.69 -8.95
N LYS A 181 -6.38 10.86 -9.94
CA LYS A 181 -6.81 9.48 -9.73
C LYS A 181 -6.30 8.57 -10.84
N THR A 182 -6.10 7.29 -10.53
CA THR A 182 -5.81 6.25 -11.51
C THR A 182 -6.51 4.96 -11.11
N LYS A 183 -7.09 4.28 -12.10
CA LYS A 183 -7.70 2.97 -11.91
C LYS A 183 -6.63 1.90 -12.11
N VAL A 184 -6.47 1.03 -11.13
CA VAL A 184 -5.56 -0.10 -11.20
C VAL A 184 -6.38 -1.34 -10.94
N ARG A 185 -6.74 -2.04 -12.03
CA ARG A 185 -7.67 -3.19 -12.01
C ARG A 185 -9.03 -2.80 -11.43
N ASP A 186 -9.39 -3.38 -10.30
CA ASP A 186 -10.61 -3.22 -9.51
C ASP A 186 -10.50 -2.12 -8.43
N ARG A 187 -9.33 -1.49 -8.28
CA ARG A 187 -9.06 -0.49 -7.24
C ARG A 187 -8.85 0.90 -7.83
N CYS A 188 -9.18 1.92 -7.04
CA CYS A 188 -8.82 3.29 -7.33
C CYS A 188 -7.68 3.76 -6.43
N PHE A 189 -6.69 4.38 -7.05
CA PHE A 189 -5.64 5.12 -6.38
C PHE A 189 -5.88 6.60 -6.62
N ALA A 190 -5.94 7.40 -5.56
CA ALA A 190 -6.16 8.84 -5.68
C ALA A 190 -5.25 9.62 -4.74
N GLY A 191 -4.96 10.85 -5.14
CA GLY A 191 -4.30 11.82 -4.29
C GLY A 191 -5.21 12.98 -3.97
N VAL A 192 -5.14 13.41 -2.72
CA VAL A 192 -6.00 14.44 -2.16
C VAL A 192 -5.13 15.62 -1.76
N LYS A 193 -5.58 16.82 -2.11
CA LYS A 193 -5.11 18.07 -1.53
C LYS A 193 -6.02 18.40 -0.35
N ILE A 194 -5.46 18.41 0.85
CA ILE A 194 -6.23 18.67 2.08
C ILE A 194 -6.72 20.12 2.04
N THR A 195 -8.03 20.30 2.21
CA THR A 195 -8.65 21.61 2.44
C THR A 195 -8.96 21.81 3.92
N TYR A 196 -9.24 20.72 4.65
CA TYR A 196 -9.46 20.74 6.09
C TYR A 196 -8.93 19.47 6.75
N LEU A 197 -8.27 19.63 7.89
CA LEU A 197 -7.95 18.59 8.87
C LEU A 197 -7.49 19.33 10.13
N ASP A 198 -7.97 18.88 11.30
CA ASP A 198 -7.56 19.45 12.58
C ASP A 198 -6.03 19.45 12.74
N ASP A 199 -5.49 20.54 13.28
CA ASP A 199 -4.04 20.73 13.34
C ASP A 199 -3.37 19.81 14.36
N GLN A 200 -4.04 19.43 15.44
CA GLN A 200 -3.52 18.47 16.41
C GLN A 200 -3.50 17.07 15.81
N ASP A 201 -4.59 16.65 15.18
CA ASP A 201 -4.69 15.35 14.51
C ASP A 201 -3.69 15.24 13.35
N LYS A 202 -3.52 16.32 12.57
CA LYS A 202 -2.51 16.40 11.50
C LYS A 202 -1.10 16.24 12.03
N ARG A 203 -0.77 16.87 13.16
CA ARG A 203 0.54 16.71 13.82
C ARG A 203 0.75 15.28 14.27
N GLU A 204 -0.24 14.66 14.93
CA GLU A 204 -0.14 13.27 15.38
C GLU A 204 0.15 12.31 14.21
N ILE A 205 -0.56 12.47 13.09
CA ILE A 205 -0.34 11.65 11.89
C ILE A 205 1.08 11.85 11.36
N LEU A 206 1.55 13.10 11.25
CA LEU A 206 2.89 13.40 10.74
C LEU A 206 3.99 12.87 11.67
N ASP A 207 3.84 13.04 12.98
CA ASP A 207 4.81 12.56 13.98
C ASP A 207 4.86 11.03 13.98
N TYR A 208 3.71 10.36 13.94
CA TYR A 208 3.65 8.91 13.75
C TYR A 208 4.37 8.46 12.47
N SER A 209 4.12 9.14 11.35
CA SER A 209 4.72 8.80 10.05
C SER A 209 6.23 9.02 10.06
N TYR A 210 6.69 10.05 10.77
CA TYR A 210 8.10 10.40 10.91
C TYR A 210 8.86 9.42 11.80
N ASP A 211 8.30 9.07 12.97
CA ASP A 211 8.90 8.09 13.88
C ASP A 211 9.13 6.75 13.17
N ARG A 212 8.12 6.27 12.41
CA ARG A 212 8.25 5.06 11.60
C ARG A 212 9.29 5.15 10.50
N TRP A 213 9.40 6.32 9.87
CA TRP A 213 10.42 6.56 8.86
C TRP A 213 11.82 6.53 9.48
N ILE A 214 12.03 7.17 10.64
CA ILE A 214 13.29 7.10 11.40
C ILE A 214 13.63 5.67 11.80
N GLU A 215 12.69 4.93 12.39
CA GLU A 215 12.91 3.53 12.77
C GLU A 215 13.37 2.72 11.56
N GLY A 216 12.68 2.86 10.42
CA GLY A 216 13.08 2.20 9.17
C GLY A 216 14.47 2.58 8.66
N VAL A 217 14.90 3.84 8.86
CA VAL A 217 16.24 4.32 8.50
C VAL A 217 17.32 3.83 9.47
N ARG A 218 17.00 3.67 10.76
CA ARG A 218 17.96 3.18 11.78
C ARG A 218 18.28 1.68 11.66
N PHE A 219 17.47 0.93 10.90
CA PHE A 219 17.72 -0.47 10.57
C PHE A 219 18.41 -0.65 9.20
N HIS A 220 19.00 0.42 8.65
CA HIS A 220 19.87 0.39 7.47
C HIS A 220 21.35 0.49 7.84
#